data_AF-A0A2E7DL34-F1
#
_entry.id   AF-A0A2E7DL34-F1
#
_cell.length_a   1.000
_cell.length_b   1.000
_cell.length_c   1.000
_cell.angle_alpha   90.00
_cell.angle_beta   90.00
_cell.angle_gamma   90.00
#
_symmetry.space_group_name_H-M   'P 1'
#
loop_
_entity.id
_entity.type
_entity.pdbx_description
1 polymer ?
#
loop_
_entity_poly.entity_id
_entity_poly.type
_entity_poly.pdbx_seq_one_letter_code
_entity_poly.pdbx_strand_id
1 'polypeptide(L)'
;MFFVLSAEQWFASLAIELSNASGYTELRTMYIGLMGSVGVFSIVCACNRQLHFAGVLFALLSYTGLALVRSWGIFVANEYNQLMLQLWFAEVLSILAASFSLYCLRRPQ
;
A
#
# COMPACT_ATOMS: atom_id res chain seq x y z
N MET A 1 -15.93 10.65 3.05
CA MET A 1 -14.98 11.67 3.52
C MET A 1 -13.61 11.30 2.98
N PHE A 2 -12.99 12.13 2.13
CA PHE A 2 -11.73 11.75 1.46
C PHE A 2 -10.54 12.01 2.39
N PHE A 3 -9.77 10.95 2.66
CA PHE A 3 -8.51 11.01 3.43
C PHE A 3 -7.57 12.14 2.97
N VAL A 4 -7.55 12.42 1.67
CA VAL A 4 -6.71 13.45 1.02
C VAL A 4 -7.02 14.88 1.52
N LEU A 5 -8.28 15.16 1.84
CA LEU A 5 -8.74 16.50 2.24
C LEU A 5 -8.80 16.68 3.76
N SER A 6 -8.84 15.57 4.51
CA SER A 6 -9.18 15.57 5.93
C SER A 6 -8.40 14.50 6.71
N ALA A 7 -7.08 14.42 6.49
CA ALA A 7 -6.21 13.42 7.11
C ALA A 7 -6.36 13.39 8.64
N GLU A 8 -6.43 14.57 9.29
CA GLU A 8 -6.62 14.70 10.74
C GLU A 8 -7.90 14.03 11.26
N GLN A 9 -9.03 14.19 10.58
CA GLN A 9 -10.30 13.58 10.98
C GLN A 9 -10.28 12.06 10.78
N TRP A 10 -9.57 11.57 9.76
CA TRP A 10 -9.37 10.14 9.56
C TRP A 10 -8.48 9.55 10.66
N PHE A 11 -7.34 10.18 10.97
CA PHE A 11 -6.45 9.73 12.06
C PHE A 11 -7.10 9.82 13.44
N ALA A 12 -7.90 10.86 13.70
CA ALA A 12 -8.73 10.94 14.91
C ALA A 12 -9.73 9.78 14.99
N SER A 13 -10.28 9.33 13.86
CA SER A 13 -11.15 8.15 13.80
C SER A 13 -10.41 6.84 14.09
N LEU A 14 -9.08 6.82 13.94
CA LEU A 14 -8.21 5.70 14.34
C LEU A 14 -7.62 5.89 15.76
N ALA A 15 -8.03 6.92 16.51
CA ALA A 15 -7.46 7.28 17.82
C ALA A 15 -5.94 7.50 17.79
N ILE A 16 -5.38 7.90 16.64
CA ILE A 16 -3.97 8.24 16.50
C ILE A 16 -3.83 9.74 16.76
N GLU A 17 -3.55 10.11 18.01
CA GLU A 17 -3.20 11.48 18.39
C GLU A 17 -1.70 11.69 18.25
N LEU A 18 -1.29 12.55 17.30
CA LEU A 18 0.10 12.94 17.17
C LEU A 18 0.38 14.14 18.05
N SER A 19 1.43 14.06 18.87
CA SER A 19 1.79 15.11 19.83
C SER A 19 2.24 16.42 19.17
N ASN A 20 2.65 16.38 17.89
CA ASN A 20 3.22 17.51 17.17
C ASN A 20 2.61 17.67 15.78
N ALA A 21 2.35 18.93 15.38
CA ALA A 21 1.82 19.28 14.07
C ALA A 21 2.69 18.77 12.90
N SER A 22 4.00 18.65 13.09
CA SER A 22 4.92 18.07 12.09
C SER A 22 4.60 16.62 11.75
N GLY A 23 4.06 15.85 12.69
CA GLY A 23 3.67 14.46 12.45
C GLY A 23 2.51 14.35 11.44
N TYR A 24 1.56 15.28 11.47
CA TYR A 24 0.50 15.32 10.47
C TYR A 24 1.04 15.67 9.08
N THR A 25 2.08 16.51 9.00
CA THR A 25 2.78 16.79 7.74
C THR A 25 3.46 15.53 7.19
N GLU A 26 4.18 14.78 8.03
CA GLU A 26 4.81 13.51 7.63
C GLU A 26 3.78 12.49 7.12
N LEU A 27 2.64 12.36 7.79
CA LEU A 27 1.55 11.49 7.35
C LEU A 27 0.96 11.93 6.01
N ARG A 28 0.73 13.22 5.81
CA ARG A 28 0.28 13.74 4.51
C ARG A 28 1.31 13.47 3.41
N THR A 29 2.60 13.64 3.70
CA THR A 29 3.68 13.35 2.74
C THR A 29 3.71 11.87 2.37
N MET A 30 3.58 10.96 3.33
CA MET A 30 3.53 9.50 3.08
C MET A 30 2.28 9.08 2.32
N TYR A 31 1.09 9.45 2.78
CA TYR A 31 -0.14 8.91 2.21
C TYR A 31 -0.68 9.68 1.01
N ILE A 32 -0.39 10.97 0.87
CA ILE A 32 -0.82 11.75 -0.31
C ILE A 32 0.34 11.82 -1.31
N GLY A 33 1.53 12.20 -0.84
CA GLY A 33 2.71 12.30 -1.70
C GLY A 33 3.19 10.94 -2.20
N LEU A 34 3.66 10.08 -1.29
CA LEU A 34 4.26 8.80 -1.66
C LEU A 34 3.22 7.83 -2.24
N MET A 35 2.12 7.53 -1.54
CA MET A 35 1.11 6.61 -2.10
C MET A 35 0.45 7.15 -3.36
N GLY A 36 0.25 8.47 -3.47
CA GLY A 36 -0.26 9.10 -4.69
C GLY A 36 0.70 8.93 -5.87
N SER A 37 2.01 9.20 -5.66
CA SER A 37 3.03 8.99 -6.70
C SER A 37 3.19 7.52 -7.08
N VAL A 38 3.10 6.58 -6.13
CA VAL A 38 3.06 5.13 -6.39
C VAL A 38 1.86 4.77 -7.28
N GLY A 39 0.70 5.36 -7.02
CA GLY A 39 -0.49 5.18 -7.85
C GLY A 39 -0.26 5.67 -9.29
N VAL A 40 0.26 6.89 -9.45
CA VAL A 40 0.59 7.46 -10.77
C VAL A 40 1.64 6.61 -11.49
N PHE A 41 2.71 6.21 -10.80
CA PHE A 41 3.74 5.33 -11.35
C PHE A 41 3.18 4.00 -11.83
N SER A 42 2.25 3.41 -11.07
CA SER A 42 1.58 2.16 -11.43
C SER A 42 0.74 2.32 -12.71
N ILE A 43 0.03 3.45 -12.87
CA ILE A 43 -0.72 3.76 -14.09
C ILE A 43 0.23 3.94 -15.28
N VAL A 44 1.32 4.70 -15.12
CA VAL A 44 2.33 4.91 -16.17
C VAL A 44 2.93 3.58 -16.61
N CYS A 45 3.27 2.71 -15.65
CA CYS A 45 3.76 1.38 -15.96
C CYS A 45 2.69 0.58 -16.71
N ALA A 46 1.43 0.56 -16.26
CA ALA A 46 0.36 -0.19 -16.93
C ALA A 46 0.15 0.26 -18.38
N CYS A 47 0.30 1.55 -18.68
CA CYS A 47 0.15 2.09 -20.04
C CYS A 47 1.36 1.83 -20.95
N ASN A 48 2.54 1.55 -20.40
CA ASN A 48 3.77 1.39 -21.18
C ASN A 48 4.32 -0.04 -21.08
N ARG A 49 4.18 -0.80 -22.16
CA ARG A 49 4.55 -2.23 -22.22
C ARG A 49 6.01 -2.52 -21.84
N GLN A 50 6.92 -1.60 -22.13
CA GLN A 50 8.34 -1.73 -21.75
C GLN A 50 8.56 -1.66 -20.23
N LEU A 51 7.65 -1.01 -19.50
CA LEU A 51 7.72 -0.81 -18.05
C LEU A 51 6.86 -1.80 -17.27
N HIS A 52 6.10 -2.68 -17.94
CA HIS A 52 5.22 -3.66 -17.29
C HIS A 52 5.96 -4.50 -16.25
N PHE A 53 7.12 -5.03 -16.61
CA PHE A 53 7.91 -5.85 -15.70
C PHE A 53 8.34 -5.07 -14.45
N ALA A 54 8.86 -3.85 -14.63
CA ALA A 54 9.30 -3.00 -13.53
C ALA A 54 8.13 -2.60 -12.61
N GLY A 55 6.99 -2.22 -13.21
CA GLY A 55 5.79 -1.85 -12.46
C GLY A 55 5.21 -2.99 -11.64
N VAL A 56 5.09 -4.19 -12.23
CA VAL A 56 4.58 -5.37 -11.51
C VAL A 56 5.58 -5.83 -10.43
N LEU A 57 6.88 -5.76 -10.70
CA LEU A 57 7.90 -6.08 -9.69
C LEU A 57 7.84 -5.12 -8.51
N PHE A 58 7.70 -3.81 -8.78
CA PHE A 58 7.54 -2.81 -7.74
C PHE A 58 6.26 -3.02 -6.92
N ALA A 59 5.15 -3.36 -7.58
CA ALA A 59 3.89 -3.70 -6.89
C ALA A 59 4.05 -4.92 -5.98
N LEU A 60 4.70 -5.98 -6.46
CA LEU A 60 4.97 -7.19 -5.66
C LEU A 60 5.78 -6.88 -4.40
N LEU A 61 6.87 -6.11 -4.54
CA LEU A 61 7.70 -5.70 -3.40
C LEU A 61 6.90 -4.84 -2.41
N SER A 62 6.11 -3.90 -2.91
CA SER A 62 5.30 -2.99 -2.09
C SER A 62 4.25 -3.76 -1.28
N TYR A 63 3.45 -4.63 -1.93
CA TYR A 63 2.45 -5.41 -1.23
C TYR A 63 3.07 -6.43 -0.26
N THR A 64 4.24 -6.98 -0.59
CA THR A 64 4.98 -7.85 0.34
C THR A 64 5.41 -7.10 1.59
N GLY A 65 5.98 -5.90 1.43
CA GLY A 65 6.34 -5.04 2.57
C GLY A 65 5.14 -4.71 3.45
N LEU A 66 4.02 -4.32 2.84
CA LEU A 66 2.79 -4.01 3.56
C LEU A 66 2.24 -5.24 4.31
N ALA A 67 2.18 -6.39 3.65
CA ALA A 67 1.71 -7.63 4.26
C ALA A 67 2.59 -8.05 5.44
N LEU A 68 3.92 -7.90 5.34
CA LEU A 68 4.84 -8.20 6.43
C LEU A 68 4.63 -7.29 7.64
N VAL A 69 4.58 -5.97 7.42
CA VAL A 69 4.36 -4.99 8.50
C VAL A 69 3.00 -5.21 9.16
N ARG A 70 1.95 -5.50 8.37
CA ARG A 70 0.63 -5.79 8.94
C ARG A 70 0.56 -7.15 9.62
N SER A 71 1.27 -8.15 9.12
CA SER A 71 1.41 -9.45 9.82
C SER A 71 2.04 -9.25 11.20
N TRP A 72 3.05 -8.39 11.30
CA TRP A 72 3.65 -8.04 12.59
C TRP A 72 2.62 -7.39 13.54
N GLY A 73 1.86 -6.40 13.06
CA GLY A 73 0.80 -5.75 13.85
C GLY A 73 -0.26 -6.74 14.35
N ILE A 74 -0.72 -7.63 13.48
CA ILE A 74 -1.78 -8.60 13.81
C ILE A 74 -1.26 -9.71 14.73
N PHE A 75 -0.13 -10.34 14.40
CA PHE A 75 0.31 -11.58 15.07
C PHE A 75 1.30 -11.35 16.21
N VAL A 76 2.04 -10.24 16.22
CA VAL A 76 3.05 -9.94 17.26
C VAL A 76 2.55 -8.87 18.22
N ALA A 77 2.01 -7.76 17.70
CA ALA A 77 1.47 -6.69 18.55
C ALA A 77 0.03 -6.97 19.03
N ASN A 78 -0.59 -8.05 18.55
CA ASN A 78 -1.95 -8.48 18.88
C ASN A 78 -3.02 -7.39 18.62
N GLU A 79 -2.76 -6.49 17.67
CA GLU A 79 -3.69 -5.45 17.22
C GLU A 79 -4.70 -6.03 16.23
N TYR A 80 -5.44 -7.05 16.67
CA TYR A 80 -6.41 -7.72 15.83
C TYR A 80 -7.67 -6.85 15.65
N ASN A 81 -7.88 -6.36 14.43
CA ASN A 81 -9.10 -5.66 14.03
C ASN A 81 -9.62 -6.22 12.70
N GLN A 82 -10.94 -6.32 12.53
CA GLN A 82 -11.59 -6.82 11.32
C GLN A 82 -11.12 -6.08 10.07
N LEU A 83 -10.94 -4.75 10.15
CA LEU A 83 -10.40 -3.95 9.04
C LEU A 83 -8.96 -4.36 8.71
N MET A 84 -8.09 -4.53 9.71
CA MET A 84 -6.71 -4.95 9.49
C MET A 84 -6.62 -6.32 8.81
N LEU A 85 -7.50 -7.26 9.19
CA LEU A 85 -7.54 -8.58 8.59
C LEU A 85 -8.03 -8.55 7.14
N GLN A 86 -9.06 -7.75 6.84
CA GLN A 86 -9.54 -7.55 5.47
C GLN A 86 -8.45 -6.93 4.57
N LEU A 87 -7.74 -5.91 5.06
CA LEU A 87 -6.65 -5.31 4.30
C LEU A 87 -5.46 -6.27 4.14
N TRP A 88 -5.11 -7.04 5.18
CA TRP A 88 -4.09 -8.08 5.09
C TRP A 88 -4.44 -9.12 4.02
N PHE A 89 -5.69 -9.58 3.98
CA PHE A 89 -6.13 -10.53 2.97
C PHE A 89 -6.05 -9.94 1.55
N ALA A 90 -6.44 -8.67 1.38
CA ALA A 90 -6.30 -7.97 0.11
C ALA A 90 -4.83 -7.89 -0.35
N GLU A 91 -3.90 -7.61 0.55
CA GLU A 91 -2.47 -7.59 0.22
C GLU A 91 -1.94 -8.95 -0.19
N VAL A 92 -2.30 -10.02 0.52
CA VAL A 92 -1.92 -11.39 0.15
C VAL A 92 -2.45 -11.73 -1.24
N LEU A 93 -3.70 -11.41 -1.55
CA LEU A 93 -4.26 -11.60 -2.89
C LEU A 93 -3.52 -10.76 -3.94
N SER A 94 -3.16 -9.52 -3.63
CA SER A 94 -2.39 -8.66 -4.53
C SER A 94 -0.97 -9.21 -4.80
N ILE A 95 -0.32 -9.81 -3.80
CA ILE A 95 0.98 -10.48 -3.98
C ILE A 95 0.83 -11.67 -4.93
N LEU A 96 -0.22 -12.50 -4.75
CA LEU A 96 -0.49 -13.63 -5.63
C LEU A 96 -0.76 -13.16 -7.07
N ALA A 97 -1.58 -12.14 -7.24
CA ALA A 97 -1.87 -11.56 -8.55
C ALA A 97 -0.63 -10.97 -9.23
N ALA A 98 0.21 -10.24 -8.48
CA ALA A 98 1.46 -9.69 -9.00
C ALA A 98 2.46 -10.79 -9.38
N SER A 99 2.56 -11.85 -8.57
CA SER A 99 3.41 -13.01 -8.87
C SER A 99 2.96 -13.72 -10.15
N PHE A 100 1.65 -13.93 -10.30
CA PHE A 100 1.06 -14.51 -11.49
C PHE A 100 1.30 -13.63 -12.73
N SER A 101 1.16 -12.31 -12.59
CA SER A 101 1.43 -11.35 -13.67
C SER A 101 2.91 -11.36 -14.08
N LEU A 102 3.86 -11.40 -13.14
CA LEU A 102 5.28 -11.55 -13.45
C LEU A 102 5.58 -12.87 -14.17
N TYR A 103 4.93 -13.96 -13.77
CA TYR A 103 5.07 -15.24 -14.44
C TYR A 103 4.59 -15.17 -15.90
N CYS A 104 3.45 -14.53 -16.15
CA CYS A 104 2.93 -14.30 -17.49
C CYS A 104 3.84 -13.39 -18.34
N LEU A 105 4.42 -12.34 -17.74
CA LEU A 105 5.33 -11.41 -18.43
C LEU A 105 6.70 -12.04 -18.74
N ARG A 106 7.14 -13.03 -17.98
CA ARG A 106 8.40 -13.76 -18.21
C ARG A 106 8.28 -14.86 -19.26
N ARG A 107 7.08 -15.29 -19.63
CA ARG A 107 6.92 -16.27 -20.71
C ARG A 107 7.32 -15.58 -22.03
N PRO A 108 8.32 -16.10 -22.76
CA PRO A 108 8.58 -15.61 -24.11
C PRO A 108 7.31 -15.83 -24.92
N GLN A 109 6.80 -14.76 -25.53
CA GLN A 109 5.78 -14.85 -26.58
C GLN A 109 6.38 -15.47 -27.83
#